data_AF-A0A3B0PJL9-F1
#
_entry.id   AF-A0A3B0PJL9-F1
#
_cell.length_a   1.000
_cell.length_b   1.000
_cell.length_c   1.000
_cell.angle_alpha   90.00
_cell.angle_beta   90.00
_cell.angle_gamma   90.00
#
_symmetry.space_group_name_H-M   'P 1'
#
loop_
_entity.id
_entity.type
_entity.pdbx_description
1 polymer ?
#
loop_
_entity_poly.entity_id
_entity_poly.type
_entity_poly.pdbx_seq_one_letter_code
_entity_poly.pdbx_strand_id
1 'polypeptide(L)' 'MLDKIANEIIDASNNTGASVKKREDTHKMAEANKAFAHMRM' A
#
# COMPACT_ATOMS: atom_id res chain seq x y z
N MET A 1 -25.71 -4.58 4.33
CA MET A 1 -24.54 -5.28 4.90
C MET A 1 -23.87 -6.15 3.84
N LEU A 2 -24.65 -6.91 3.06
CA LEU A 2 -24.19 -7.63 1.87
C LEU A 2 -23.49 -6.73 0.83
N ASP A 3 -24.00 -5.52 0.57
CA ASP A 3 -23.40 -4.61 -0.42
C ASP A 3 -21.98 -4.15 -0.05
N LYS A 4 -21.69 -4.00 1.25
CA LYS A 4 -20.36 -3.63 1.73
C LYS A 4 -19.35 -4.76 1.50
N ILE A 5 -19.78 -6.00 1.74
CA ILE A 5 -18.95 -7.20 1.54
C ILE A 5 -18.74 -7.46 0.05
N ALA A 6 -19.77 -7.29 -0.78
CA ALA A 6 -19.67 -7.44 -2.23
C ALA A 6 -18.67 -6.44 -2.82
N ASN A 7 -18.71 -5.17 -2.39
CA ASN A 7 -17.74 -4.16 -2.79
C ASN A 7 -16.32 -4.51 -2.30
N GLU A 8 -16.16 -5.04 -1.09
CA GLU A 8 -14.86 -5.49 -0.57
C GLU A 8 -14.25 -6.64 -1.40
N ILE A 9 -15.08 -7.58 -1.85
CA ILE A 9 -14.64 -8.69 -2.71
C ILE A 9 -14.26 -8.19 -4.11
N ILE A 10 -15.03 -7.24 -4.67
CA ILE A 10 -14.74 -6.65 -5.98
C ILE A 10 -13.44 -5.83 -5.93
N ASP A 11 -13.25 -5.02 -4.89
CA ASP A 11 -12.02 -4.24 -4.68
C ASP A 11 -10.80 -5.17 -4.51
N ALA A 12 -10.95 -6.24 -3.71
CA ALA A 12 -9.90 -7.26 -3.55
C ALA A 12 -9.54 -7.95 -4.88
N SER A 13 -10.54 -8.29 -5.70
CA SER A 13 -10.35 -8.92 -7.02
C SER A 13 -9.63 -7.98 -8.00
N ASN A 14 -9.97 -6.69 -7.97
CA ASN A 14 -9.35 -5.68 -8.82
C ASN A 14 -7.91 -5.34 -8.42
N ASN A 15 -7.32 -6.02 -7.42
CA ASN A 15 -6.02 -5.64 -6.82
C ASN A 15 -5.96 -4.13 -6.48
N THR A 16 -7.13 -3.55 -6.24
CA THR A 16 -7.30 -2.11 -6.05
C THR A 16 -7.85 -1.97 -4.66
N GLY A 17 -7.00 -1.54 -3.75
CA GLY A 17 -7.38 -1.50 -2.35
C GLY A 17 -6.36 -0.73 -1.54
N ALA A 18 -6.78 -0.28 -0.37
CA ALA A 18 -5.91 0.43 0.58
C ALA A 18 -4.60 -0.34 0.83
N SER A 19 -4.64 -1.67 0.78
CA SER A 19 -3.46 -2.56 0.92
C SER A 19 -2.42 -2.39 -0.20
N VAL A 20 -2.84 -2.24 -1.46
CA VAL A 20 -1.90 -2.07 -2.59
C VAL A 20 -1.31 -0.67 -2.58
N LYS A 21 -2.15 0.34 -2.32
CA LYS A 21 -1.70 1.73 -2.16
C LYS A 21 -0.70 1.87 -1.01
N LYS A 22 -0.99 1.24 0.13
CA LYS A 22 -0.10 1.22 1.30
C LYS A 22 1.23 0.51 1.01
N ARG A 23 1.23 -0.55 0.20
CA ARG A 23 2.46 -1.23 -0.24
C ARG A 23 3.30 -0.32 -1.14
N GLU A 24 2.70 0.35 -2.13
CA GLU A 24 3.41 1.30 -2.99
C GLU A 24 3.95 2.50 -2.21
N ASP A 25 3.16 3.08 -1.31
CA ASP A 25 3.58 4.21 -0.47
C ASP A 25 4.75 3.80 0.44
N THR A 26 4.71 2.58 1.00
CA THR A 26 5.82 2.04 1.81
C THR A 26 7.08 1.87 0.98
N HIS A 27 6.98 1.38 -0.26
CA HIS A 27 8.12 1.24 -1.16
C HIS A 27 8.72 2.61 -1.56
N LYS A 28 7.89 3.59 -1.91
CA LYS A 28 8.35 4.96 -2.20
C LYS A 28 9.02 5.62 -1.00
N MET A 29 8.46 5.46 0.20
CA MET A 29 9.07 5.97 1.43
C MET A 29 10.41 5.28 1.72
N ALA A 30 10.53 3.97 1.47
CA ALA A 30 11.79 3.25 1.63
C ALA A 30 12.85 3.74 0.62
N GLU A 31 12.49 4.02 -0.63
CA GLU A 31 13.42 4.60 -1.62
C GLU A 31 13.84 6.03 -1.24
N ALA A 32 12.93 6.86 -0.75
CA ALA A 32 13.24 8.21 -0.30
C ALA A 32 14.18 8.21 0.93
N ASN A 33 13.97 7.27 1.86
CA ASN A 33 14.81 7.14 3.05
C ASN A 33 16.11 6.36 2.81
N LYS A 34 16.31 5.78 1.61
CA LYS A 34 17.56 5.12 1.23
C LYS A 34 18.75 6.09 1.27
N ALA A 35 18.54 7.35 0.93
CA ALA A 35 19.56 8.40 1.04
C ALA A 35 19.93 8.71 2.51
N PHE A 36 18.97 8.59 3.43
CA PHE A 36 19.17 8.80 4.86
C PHE A 36 19.67 7.54 5.60
N ALA A 37 19.62 6.36 4.98
CA ALA A 37 20.14 5.12 5.56
C ALA A 37 21.66 5.18 5.83
N HIS A 38 22.38 5.99 5.04
CA HIS A 38 23.81 6.21 5.22
C HIS A 38 24.14 7.27 6.30
N MET A 39 23.16 8.04 6.76
CA MET A 39 23.30 9.10 7.76
C MET A 39 23.26 8.57 9.21
N ARG A 40 23.45 7.25 9.36
CA ARG A 40 23.52 6.52 10.63
C ARG A 40 24.94 6.02 10.98
N MET A 41 25.95 6.46 10.23
CA MET A 41 27.36 6.41 10.67
C MET A 41 27.76 7.74 11.28
#